data_AF-Q2G3X7-F1
#
_entry.id   AF-Q2G3X7-F1
#
_cell.length_a   1.000
_cell.length_b   1.000
_cell.length_c   1.000
_cell.angle_alpha   90.00
_cell.angle_beta   90.00
_cell.angle_gamma   90.00
#
_symmetry.space_group_name_H-M   'P 1'
#
loop_
_entity.id
_entity.type
_entity.pdbx_description
1 polymer ?
#
loop_
_entity_poly.entity_id
_entity_poly.type
_entity_poly.pdbx_seq_one_letter_code
_entity_poly.pdbx_strand_id
1 'polypeptide(L)'
;MPRDNSAPNVGITSDEQIRNVLHRHIKRALDRREFSRASLAKESGVELFQIDQINSSDKAKHRRVTCEDAFNIAYTLGDDCVTALLGVIHYTARRIDADEVDAHHIVASALPHMATIASAAADGRFDHTERPAVQEAADHLVATFLPLSSAGGMQ
;
A
#
# COMPACT_ATOMS: atom_id res chain seq x y z
N MET A 1 -17.45 6.33 -44.45
CA MET A 1 -17.58 5.77 -43.09
C MET A 1 -16.67 6.57 -42.18
N PRO A 2 -17.20 7.20 -41.10
CA PRO A 2 -16.33 7.90 -40.17
C PRO A 2 -15.48 6.84 -39.44
N ARG A 3 -14.17 7.04 -39.43
CA ARG A 3 -13.24 6.22 -38.65
C ARG A 3 -13.44 6.56 -37.19
N ASP A 4 -13.95 5.60 -36.43
CA ASP A 4 -13.99 5.65 -34.99
C ASP A 4 -12.53 5.60 -34.48
N ASN A 5 -12.04 6.72 -33.97
CA ASN A 5 -10.69 6.87 -33.40
C ASN A 5 -10.68 6.59 -31.89
N SER A 6 -11.70 5.90 -31.38
CA SER A 6 -11.71 5.42 -30.00
C SER A 6 -10.66 4.32 -29.85
N ALA A 7 -9.49 4.67 -29.32
CA ALA A 7 -8.56 3.68 -28.81
C ALA A 7 -9.33 2.74 -27.87
N PRO A 8 -9.18 1.41 -27.97
CA PRO A 8 -9.77 0.52 -26.99
C PRO A 8 -9.19 0.94 -25.65
N ASN A 9 -10.05 1.52 -24.80
CA ASN A 9 -9.71 1.79 -23.42
C ASN A 9 -9.67 0.42 -22.74
N VAL A 10 -8.58 -0.32 -22.97
CA VAL A 10 -8.22 -1.52 -22.22
C VAL A 10 -7.79 -1.02 -20.86
N GLY A 11 -8.75 -0.45 -20.13
CA GLY A 11 -8.60 -0.15 -18.73
C GLY A 11 -8.28 -1.48 -18.07
N ILE A 12 -7.10 -1.54 -17.46
CA ILE A 12 -6.61 -2.67 -16.68
C ILE A 12 -7.61 -3.02 -15.54
N THR A 13 -8.59 -2.16 -15.29
CA THR A 13 -9.72 -2.35 -14.38
C THR A 13 -11.05 -2.30 -15.15
N SER A 14 -11.83 -3.37 -15.06
CA SER A 14 -13.20 -3.38 -15.60
C SER A 14 -14.18 -2.81 -14.57
N ASP A 15 -15.07 -1.91 -15.01
CA ASP A 15 -16.20 -1.41 -14.22
C ASP A 15 -17.04 -2.55 -13.62
N GLU A 16 -17.09 -3.69 -14.31
CA GLU A 16 -17.75 -4.92 -13.82
C GLU A 16 -17.06 -5.51 -12.59
N GLN A 17 -15.72 -5.49 -12.53
CA GLN A 17 -14.96 -5.99 -11.39
C GLN A 17 -15.18 -5.10 -10.17
N ILE A 18 -15.12 -3.78 -10.34
CA ILE A 18 -15.43 -2.80 -9.29
C ILE A 18 -16.83 -3.05 -8.73
N ARG A 19 -17.83 -3.14 -9.61
CA ARG A 19 -19.22 -3.39 -9.20
C ARG A 19 -19.36 -4.73 -8.47
N ASN A 20 -18.71 -5.78 -8.93
CA ASN A 20 -18.81 -7.11 -8.31
C ASN A 20 -18.22 -7.12 -6.88
N VAL A 21 -17.13 -6.38 -6.63
CA VAL A 21 -16.59 -6.18 -5.27
C VAL A 21 -17.61 -5.43 -4.41
N LEU A 22 -18.08 -4.27 -4.88
CA LEU A 22 -19.05 -3.47 -4.13
C LEU A 22 -20.34 -4.25 -3.84
N HIS A 23 -20.89 -4.96 -4.82
CA HIS A 23 -22.08 -5.80 -4.66
C HIS A 23 -21.93 -6.79 -3.50
N ARG A 24 -20.79 -7.47 -3.40
CA ARG A 24 -20.51 -8.45 -2.34
C ARG A 24 -20.46 -7.79 -0.97
N HIS A 25 -19.79 -6.65 -0.85
CA HIS A 25 -19.64 -5.93 0.42
C HIS A 25 -20.95 -5.26 0.87
N ILE A 26 -21.68 -4.62 -0.06
CA ILE A 26 -23.00 -4.04 0.21
C ILE A 26 -23.96 -5.14 0.67
N LYS A 27 -24.06 -6.24 -0.07
CA LYS A 27 -24.94 -7.36 0.29
C LYS A 27 -24.61 -7.91 1.68
N ARG A 28 -23.32 -8.11 1.99
CA ARG A 28 -22.87 -8.58 3.30
C ARG A 28 -23.25 -7.60 4.43
N ALA A 29 -23.05 -6.30 4.24
CA ALA A 29 -23.39 -5.28 5.22
C ALA A 29 -24.91 -5.21 5.49
N LEU A 30 -25.72 -5.35 4.43
CA LEU A 30 -27.19 -5.42 4.53
C LEU A 30 -27.65 -6.70 5.24
N ASP A 31 -27.08 -7.85 4.88
CA ASP A 31 -27.42 -9.15 5.50
C ASP A 31 -27.08 -9.19 6.99
N ARG A 32 -26.00 -8.52 7.40
CA ARG A 32 -25.59 -8.36 8.80
C ARG A 32 -26.36 -7.28 9.56
N ARG A 33 -27.22 -6.53 8.87
CA ARG A 33 -27.96 -5.37 9.42
C ARG A 33 -27.04 -4.28 9.99
N GLU A 34 -25.81 -4.20 9.51
CA GLU A 34 -24.87 -3.12 9.84
C GLU A 34 -25.36 -1.81 9.21
N PHE A 35 -25.94 -1.93 8.00
CA PHE A 35 -26.53 -0.81 7.26
C PHE A 35 -27.92 -1.16 6.72
N SER A 36 -28.72 -0.12 6.50
CA SER A 36 -29.84 -0.15 5.56
C SER A 36 -29.41 0.49 4.24
N ARG A 37 -30.12 0.23 3.14
CA ARG A 37 -29.82 0.89 1.85
C ARG A 37 -29.87 2.42 1.95
N ALA A 38 -30.84 2.94 2.70
CA ALA A 38 -31.00 4.37 2.92
C ALA A 38 -29.90 4.98 3.81
N SER A 39 -29.46 4.26 4.86
CA SER A 39 -28.37 4.73 5.70
C SER A 39 -27.04 4.68 4.96
N LEU A 40 -26.78 3.62 4.19
CA LEU A 40 -25.59 3.54 3.35
C LEU A 40 -25.53 4.69 2.34
N ALA A 41 -26.65 5.00 1.67
CA ALA A 41 -26.74 6.14 0.74
C ALA A 41 -26.42 7.48 1.42
N LYS A 42 -27.00 7.69 2.61
CA LYS A 42 -26.79 8.90 3.38
C LYS A 42 -25.34 9.05 3.85
N GLU A 43 -24.73 7.96 4.33
CA GLU A 43 -23.39 7.98 4.91
C GLU A 43 -22.29 8.03 3.85
N SER A 44 -22.48 7.35 2.71
CA SER A 44 -21.53 7.41 1.59
C SER A 44 -21.69 8.66 0.72
N GLY A 45 -22.80 9.41 0.86
CA GLY A 45 -23.10 10.53 -0.02
C GLY A 45 -23.45 10.13 -1.46
N VAL A 46 -23.67 8.84 -1.71
CA VAL A 46 -24.06 8.29 -3.02
C VAL A 46 -25.57 8.13 -3.09
N GLU A 47 -26.17 8.45 -4.24
CA GLU A 47 -27.62 8.37 -4.41
C GLU A 47 -28.15 6.96 -4.17
N LEU A 48 -29.30 6.84 -3.48
CA LEU A 48 -29.91 5.55 -3.17
C LEU A 48 -30.15 4.70 -4.43
N PHE A 49 -30.51 5.36 -5.53
CA PHE A 49 -30.69 4.73 -6.83
C PHE A 49 -29.41 4.05 -7.35
N GLN A 50 -28.24 4.68 -7.17
CA GLN A 50 -26.95 4.10 -7.58
C GLN A 50 -26.60 2.88 -6.72
N ILE A 51 -26.84 2.94 -5.41
CA ILE A 51 -26.65 1.78 -4.52
C ILE A 51 -27.57 0.62 -4.92
N ASP A 52 -28.84 0.88 -5.22
CA ASP A 52 -29.77 -0.14 -5.69
C ASP A 52 -29.33 -0.75 -7.03
N GLN A 53 -28.77 0.05 -7.96
CA GLN A 53 -28.22 -0.45 -9.21
C GLN A 53 -26.98 -1.33 -9.01
N ILE A 54 -26.07 -0.95 -8.11
CA ILE A 54 -24.88 -1.74 -7.77
C ILE A 54 -25.27 -3.03 -7.06
N ASN A 55 -26.28 -2.98 -6.18
CA ASN A 55 -26.77 -4.14 -5.44
C ASN A 55 -27.70 -5.04 -6.27
N SER A 56 -28.12 -4.61 -7.46
CA SER A 56 -29.02 -5.39 -8.32
C SER A 56 -28.33 -6.60 -8.95
N SER A 57 -28.97 -7.77 -8.87
CA SER A 57 -28.55 -8.97 -9.60
C SER A 57 -28.90 -8.94 -11.10
N ASP A 58 -29.79 -8.02 -11.51
CA ASP A 58 -30.21 -7.87 -12.89
C ASP A 58 -29.15 -7.12 -13.72
N LYS A 59 -28.59 -7.81 -14.72
CA LYS A 59 -27.56 -7.26 -15.62
C LYS A 59 -28.04 -6.09 -16.47
N ALA A 60 -29.33 -5.99 -16.76
CA ALA A 60 -29.88 -4.87 -17.53
C ALA A 60 -29.88 -3.56 -16.74
N LYS A 61 -29.84 -3.63 -15.41
CA LYS A 61 -29.80 -2.46 -14.51
C LYS A 61 -28.37 -2.03 -14.18
N HIS A 62 -27.38 -2.77 -14.65
CA HIS A 62 -25.98 -2.48 -14.38
C HIS A 62 -25.56 -1.23 -15.14
N ARG A 63 -25.19 -0.20 -14.38
CA ARG A 63 -24.58 1.01 -14.90
C ARG A 63 -23.09 1.02 -14.58
N ARG A 64 -22.35 1.82 -15.35
CA ARG A 64 -20.97 2.19 -15.03
C ARG A 64 -20.91 2.79 -13.61
N VAL A 65 -20.03 2.24 -12.79
CA VAL A 65 -19.72 2.76 -11.45
C VAL A 65 -18.51 3.66 -11.58
N THR A 66 -18.62 4.91 -11.12
CA THR A 66 -17.47 5.82 -11.11
C THR A 66 -16.51 5.43 -9.98
N CYS A 67 -15.21 5.71 -10.14
CA CYS A 67 -14.25 5.46 -9.05
C CYS A 67 -14.60 6.27 -7.79
N GLU A 68 -15.11 7.48 -7.95
CA GLU A 68 -15.55 8.35 -6.84
C GLU A 68 -16.66 7.67 -6.03
N ASP A 69 -17.75 7.24 -6.67
CA ASP A 69 -18.85 6.52 -6.01
C ASP A 69 -18.34 5.23 -5.33
N ALA A 70 -17.44 4.51 -6.00
CA ALA A 70 -16.89 3.26 -5.49
C ALA A 70 -16.08 3.47 -4.20
N PHE A 71 -15.21 4.49 -4.16
CA PHE A 71 -14.41 4.79 -2.97
C PHE A 71 -15.24 5.41 -1.84
N ASN A 72 -16.24 6.23 -2.15
CA ASN A 72 -17.17 6.77 -1.15
C ASN A 72 -17.95 5.63 -0.45
N ILE A 73 -18.47 4.67 -1.23
CA ILE A 73 -19.12 3.48 -0.68
C ILE A 73 -18.11 2.63 0.10
N ALA A 74 -16.94 2.36 -0.46
CA ALA A 74 -15.94 1.49 0.17
C ALA A 74 -15.44 2.06 1.52
N TYR A 75 -15.19 3.37 1.59
CA TYR A 75 -14.81 4.05 2.83
C TYR A 75 -15.88 3.90 3.92
N THR A 76 -17.15 4.00 3.54
CA THR A 76 -18.28 3.83 4.47
C THR A 76 -18.43 2.39 4.97
N LEU A 77 -18.15 1.41 4.11
CA LEU A 77 -18.21 -0.02 4.45
C LEU A 77 -16.98 -0.52 5.23
N GLY A 78 -15.90 0.26 5.27
CA GLY A 78 -14.69 0.00 6.02
C GLY A 78 -13.51 -0.58 5.23
N ASP A 79 -12.39 -0.75 5.92
CA ASP A 79 -11.05 -1.02 5.37
C ASP A 79 -10.98 -2.27 4.48
N ASP A 80 -11.75 -3.32 4.80
CA ASP A 80 -11.84 -4.54 4.00
C ASP A 80 -12.32 -4.23 2.57
N CYS A 81 -13.32 -3.34 2.43
CA CYS A 81 -13.89 -2.98 1.14
C CYS A 81 -12.92 -2.09 0.36
N VAL A 82 -12.25 -1.16 1.03
CA VAL A 82 -11.23 -0.29 0.43
C VAL A 82 -10.07 -1.13 -0.11
N THR A 83 -9.55 -2.05 0.70
CA THR A 83 -8.44 -2.94 0.32
C THR A 83 -8.81 -3.81 -0.88
N ALA A 84 -10.02 -4.36 -0.90
CA ALA A 84 -10.51 -5.14 -2.04
C ALA A 84 -10.64 -4.31 -3.32
N LEU A 85 -11.10 -3.05 -3.20
CA LEU A 85 -11.24 -2.15 -4.33
C LEU A 85 -9.89 -1.70 -4.88
N LEU A 86 -8.92 -1.40 -4.00
CA LEU A 86 -7.53 -1.12 -4.37
C LEU A 86 -6.88 -2.30 -5.10
N GLY A 87 -7.13 -3.52 -4.63
CA GLY A 87 -6.67 -4.74 -5.31
C GLY A 87 -7.21 -4.87 -6.74
N VAL A 88 -8.47 -4.48 -6.99
CA VAL A 88 -9.09 -4.52 -8.33
C VAL A 88 -8.51 -3.46 -9.28
N ILE A 89 -8.14 -2.29 -8.78
CA ILE A 89 -7.43 -1.28 -9.60
C ILE A 89 -5.94 -1.60 -9.77
N HIS A 90 -5.50 -2.79 -9.36
CA HIS A 90 -4.09 -3.20 -9.30
C HIS A 90 -3.19 -2.22 -8.52
N TYR A 91 -3.82 -1.41 -7.65
CA TYR A 91 -3.12 -0.64 -6.64
C TYR A 91 -2.71 -1.62 -5.54
N THR A 92 -1.68 -2.39 -5.86
CA THR A 92 -0.99 -3.27 -4.92
C THR A 92 -0.17 -2.36 -4.01
N ALA A 93 -0.81 -1.84 -2.98
CA ALA A 93 -0.08 -1.42 -1.80
C ALA A 93 0.63 -2.68 -1.29
N ARG A 94 1.94 -2.80 -1.55
CA ARG A 94 2.76 -3.64 -0.67
C ARG A 94 2.47 -3.12 0.72
N ARG A 95 2.17 -4.03 1.65
CA ARG A 95 2.33 -3.72 3.06
C ARG A 95 3.71 -3.08 3.14
N ILE A 96 3.75 -1.80 3.55
CA ILE A 96 4.95 -1.34 4.22
C ILE A 96 4.90 -2.20 5.47
N ASP A 97 5.49 -3.40 5.38
CA ASP A 97 6.06 -3.98 6.57
C ASP A 97 6.87 -2.81 7.10
N ALA A 98 6.40 -2.26 8.21
CA ALA A 98 7.28 -1.48 9.04
C ALA A 98 8.39 -2.48 9.37
N ASP A 99 9.42 -2.51 8.52
CA ASP A 99 10.78 -2.49 8.99
C ASP A 99 10.84 -1.27 9.90
N GLU A 100 10.26 -1.42 11.09
CA GLU A 100 10.64 -0.64 12.24
C GLU A 100 12.13 -0.90 12.26
N VAL A 101 12.88 0.13 11.87
CA VAL A 101 14.33 0.15 11.92
C VAL A 101 14.66 -0.24 13.36
N ASP A 102 14.93 -1.53 13.59
CA ASP A 102 15.22 -2.02 14.93
C ASP A 102 16.60 -1.49 15.25
N ALA A 103 16.61 -0.30 15.85
CA ALA A 103 17.81 0.39 16.24
C ALA A 103 18.66 -0.50 17.15
N HIS A 104 18.06 -1.41 17.93
CA HIS A 104 18.80 -2.37 18.71
C HIS A 104 19.50 -3.42 17.84
N HIS A 105 18.85 -3.92 16.79
CA HIS A 105 19.49 -4.83 15.85
C HIS A 105 20.63 -4.17 15.09
N ILE A 106 20.44 -2.93 14.61
CA ILE A 106 21.47 -2.15 13.90
C ILE A 106 22.66 -1.82 14.79
N VAL A 107 22.40 -1.41 16.04
CA VAL A 107 23.48 -1.15 17.01
C VAL A 107 24.17 -2.46 17.38
N ALA A 108 23.42 -3.53 17.63
CA ALA A 108 24.00 -4.84 17.95
C ALA A 108 24.87 -5.40 16.82
N SER A 109 24.47 -5.20 15.56
CA SER A 109 25.26 -5.64 14.40
C SER A 109 26.48 -4.74 14.14
N ALA A 110 26.43 -3.46 14.52
CA ALA A 110 27.55 -2.53 14.35
C ALA A 110 28.62 -2.60 15.44
N LEU A 111 28.23 -2.92 16.69
CA LEU A 111 29.12 -2.91 17.86
C LEU A 111 30.42 -3.73 17.71
N PRO A 112 30.40 -4.97 17.15
CA PRO A 112 31.63 -5.74 16.96
C PRO A 112 32.63 -5.05 16.02
N HIS A 113 32.14 -4.41 14.96
CA HIS A 113 32.97 -3.72 13.96
C HIS A 113 33.51 -2.39 14.48
N MET A 114 32.72 -1.69 15.30
CA MET A 114 33.20 -0.50 16.02
C MET A 114 34.33 -0.85 17.00
N ALA A 115 34.26 -1.99 17.67
CA ALA A 115 35.33 -2.46 18.56
C ALA A 115 36.63 -2.76 17.77
N THR A 116 36.53 -3.38 16.59
CA THR A 116 37.67 -3.60 15.68
C THR A 116 38.32 -2.29 15.26
N ILE A 117 37.53 -1.29 14.84
CA ILE A 117 38.06 0.04 14.49
C ILE A 117 38.65 0.75 15.71
N ALA A 118 38.01 0.70 16.86
CA ALA A 118 38.51 1.32 18.09
C ALA A 118 39.85 0.70 18.54
N SER A 119 40.00 -0.63 18.41
CA SER A 119 41.27 -1.31 18.69
C SER A 119 42.39 -0.90 17.73
N ALA A 120 42.05 -0.72 16.44
CA ALA A 120 42.98 -0.25 15.42
C ALA A 120 43.35 1.24 15.62
N ALA A 121 42.41 2.05 16.11
CA ALA A 121 42.64 3.47 16.43
C ALA A 121 43.47 3.66 17.71
N ALA A 122 43.33 2.77 18.70
CA ALA A 122 44.12 2.78 19.93
C ALA A 122 45.62 2.54 19.68
N ASP A 123 45.96 1.84 18.60
CA ASP A 123 47.33 1.65 18.11
C ASP A 123 47.94 2.94 17.51
N GLY A 124 47.19 4.05 17.47
CA GLY A 124 47.65 5.38 17.07
C GLY A 124 47.93 5.54 15.57
N ARG A 125 47.53 4.57 14.75
CA ARG A 125 47.70 4.58 13.29
C ARG A 125 46.34 4.39 12.62
N PHE A 126 45.75 5.46 12.10
CA PHE A 126 44.48 5.37 11.36
C PHE A 126 44.64 4.82 9.94
N ASP A 127 45.88 4.65 9.45
CA ASP A 127 46.18 4.10 8.13
C ASP A 127 46.32 2.57 8.19
N HIS A 128 45.24 1.90 8.60
CA HIS A 128 45.14 0.43 8.63
C HIS A 128 44.38 -0.12 7.43
N THR A 129 44.47 0.58 6.29
CA THR A 129 43.96 0.13 4.98
C THR A 129 44.57 -1.22 4.54
N GLU A 130 45.67 -1.65 5.15
CA GLU A 130 46.35 -2.92 4.89
C GLU A 130 45.87 -4.11 5.76
N ARG A 131 44.97 -3.89 6.74
CA ARG A 131 44.45 -4.97 7.62
C ARG A 131 43.06 -5.42 7.12
N PRO A 132 42.91 -6.66 6.58
CA PRO A 132 41.64 -7.14 6.05
C PRO A 132 40.46 -7.00 7.01
N ALA A 133 40.68 -7.22 8.31
CA ALA A 133 39.64 -7.10 9.34
C ALA A 133 39.14 -5.67 9.57
N VAL A 134 39.98 -4.65 9.35
CA VAL A 134 39.58 -3.23 9.50
C VAL A 134 38.81 -2.77 8.27
N GLN A 135 39.23 -3.22 7.09
CA GLN A 135 38.50 -2.98 5.84
C GLN A 135 37.11 -3.64 5.85
N GLU A 136 37.04 -4.91 6.25
CA GLU A 136 35.78 -5.64 6.39
C GLU A 136 34.84 -4.98 7.42
N ALA A 137 35.39 -4.50 8.55
CA ALA A 137 34.63 -3.75 9.54
C ALA A 137 34.10 -2.41 8.98
N ALA A 138 34.90 -1.70 8.19
CA ALA A 138 34.48 -0.45 7.55
C ALA A 138 33.38 -0.69 6.50
N ASP A 139 33.54 -1.69 5.63
CA ASP A 139 32.55 -2.05 4.61
C ASP A 139 31.22 -2.45 5.25
N HIS A 140 31.26 -3.20 6.36
CA HIS A 140 30.07 -3.58 7.10
C HIS A 140 29.37 -2.37 7.73
N LEU A 141 30.11 -1.44 8.31
CA LEU A 141 29.54 -0.20 8.88
C LEU A 141 28.94 0.68 7.79
N VAL A 142 29.60 0.81 6.64
CA VAL A 142 29.06 1.56 5.49
C VAL A 142 27.77 0.90 5.00
N ALA A 143 27.76 -0.41 4.80
CA ALA A 143 26.55 -1.13 4.37
C ALA A 143 25.40 -1.02 5.38
N THR A 144 25.72 -0.96 6.68
CA THR A 144 24.73 -0.85 7.76
C THR A 144 24.13 0.57 7.87
N PHE A 145 24.94 1.61 7.76
CA PHE A 145 24.50 3.00 8.02
C PHE A 145 24.18 3.82 6.76
N LEU A 146 24.73 3.48 5.59
CA LEU A 146 24.47 4.21 4.33
C LEU A 146 22.97 4.23 3.94
N PRO A 147 22.20 3.13 4.07
CA PRO A 147 20.77 3.15 3.79
C PRO A 147 19.94 4.03 4.76
N LEU A 148 20.45 4.28 5.97
CA LEU A 148 19.79 5.13 6.98
C LEU A 148 20.06 6.62 6.69
N SER A 149 21.21 6.95 6.10
CA SER A 149 21.58 8.32 5.78
C SER A 149 20.69 8.96 4.71
N SER A 150 20.03 8.18 3.86
CA SER A 150 19.08 8.68 2.84
C SER A 150 17.64 8.82 3.36
N ALA A 151 17.30 8.17 4.48
CA ALA A 151 15.98 8.24 5.10
C ALA A 151 15.76 9.52 5.93
N GLY A 152 16.84 10.17 6.38
CA GLY A 152 16.78 11.40 7.20
C GLY A 152 16.55 12.70 6.41
N GLY A 153 16.42 12.66 5.09
CA GLY A 153 16.19 13.83 4.23
C GLY A 153 14.72 14.18 3.98
N MET A 154 13.78 13.42 4.55
CA MET A 154 12.33 13.64 4.43
C MET A 154 11.70 13.96 5.80
N GLN A 155 12.24 14.96 6.50
CA GLN A 155 11.57 15.64 7.62
C GLN A 155 11.33 17.11 7.26
#